data_AF-A0A818VJR0-F1
#
_entry.id   AF-A0A818VJR0-F1
#
_cell.length_a   1.000
_cell.length_b   1.000
_cell.length_c   1.000
_cell.angle_alpha   90.00
_cell.angle_beta   90.00
_cell.angle_gamma   90.00
#
_symmetry.space_group_name_H-M   'P 1'
#
loop_
_entity.id
_entity.type
_entity.pdbx_description
1 polymer ?
#
loop_
_entity_poly.entity_id
_entity_poly.type
_entity_poly.pdbx_seq_one_letter_code
_entity_poly.pdbx_strand_id
1 'polypeptide(L)' 'YTFGINHIVRSEDWPVMPVEVVGFRLQPSGFFAGSPAIDVPPPVSKC' A
#
# COMPACT_ATOMS: atom_id res chain seq x y z
N TYR A 1 -4.66 -16.57 4.89
CA TYR A 1 -5.57 -15.52 4.39
C TYR A 1 -5.57 -15.63 2.87
N THR A 2 -6.75 -15.58 2.23
CA THR A 2 -6.86 -15.59 0.76
C THR A 2 -7.29 -14.22 0.23
N PHE A 3 -6.53 -13.66 -0.71
CA PHE A 3 -6.84 -12.39 -1.39
C PHE A 3 -6.93 -12.62 -2.90
N GLY A 4 -7.72 -11.83 -3.59
CA GLY A 4 -7.85 -11.85 -5.04
C GLY A 4 -8.76 -10.72 -5.52
N ILE A 5 -8.88 -10.58 -6.84
CA ILE A 5 -9.73 -9.60 -7.51
C ILE A 5 -10.65 -10.30 -8.50
N ASN A 6 -11.87 -9.79 -8.66
CA ASN A 6 -12.75 -10.15 -9.77
C ASN A 6 -12.69 -9.01 -10.80
N HIS A 7 -11.93 -9.22 -11.88
CA HIS A 7 -11.67 -8.20 -12.89
C HIS A 7 -12.80 -8.17 -13.93
N ILE A 8 -13.73 -7.23 -13.78
CA ILE A 8 -14.76 -6.92 -14.78
C ILE A 8 -14.17 -5.91 -15.76
N VAL A 9 -13.89 -6.37 -16.99
CA VAL A 9 -13.25 -5.58 -18.06
C VAL A 9 -14.01 -4.30 -18.37
N ARG A 10 -13.29 -3.20 -18.56
CA ARG A 10 -13.82 -1.89 -18.94
C ARG A 10 -13.14 -1.33 -20.19
N SER A 11 -13.70 -0.27 -20.76
CA SER A 11 -13.15 0.36 -21.97
C SER A 11 -11.77 0.96 -21.75
N GLU A 12 -11.44 1.35 -20.52
CA GLU A 12 -10.15 1.90 -20.13
C GLU A 12 -9.01 0.87 -20.14
N ASP A 13 -9.34 -0.43 -20.19
CA ASP A 13 -8.36 -1.52 -20.27
C ASP A 13 -7.80 -1.68 -21.71
N TRP A 14 -8.38 -0.99 -22.68
CA TRP A 14 -7.97 -1.02 -24.08
C TRP A 14 -7.17 0.24 -24.45
N PRO A 15 -6.08 0.14 -25.25
CA PRO A 15 -5.47 -1.09 -25.81
C PRO A 15 -4.50 -1.75 -24.84
N VAL A 16 -4.17 -1.05 -23.76
CA VAL A 16 -3.24 -1.46 -22.72
C VAL A 16 -3.92 -1.24 -21.39
N MET A 17 -4.04 -2.32 -20.62
CA MET A 17 -4.62 -2.29 -19.30
C MET A 17 -3.73 -1.49 -18.33
N PRO A 18 -4.27 -0.51 -17.58
CA PRO A 18 -3.57 0.11 -16.45
C PRO A 18 -3.30 -0.90 -15.32
N VAL A 19 -2.32 -0.61 -14.46
CA VAL A 19 -1.95 -1.52 -13.36
C VAL A 19 -3.05 -1.54 -12.28
N GLU A 20 -3.54 -2.73 -11.95
CA GLU A 20 -4.35 -2.98 -10.76
C GLU A 20 -3.49 -3.55 -9.63
N VAL A 21 -3.59 -2.99 -8.41
CA VAL A 21 -2.77 -3.38 -7.26
C VAL A 21 -3.66 -3.90 -6.14
N VAL A 22 -3.39 -5.12 -5.67
CA VAL A 22 -4.00 -5.71 -4.48
C VAL A 22 -2.91 -6.03 -3.46
N GLY A 23 -3.16 -5.76 -2.19
CA GLY A 23 -2.20 -6.01 -1.13
C GLY A 23 -2.84 -5.91 0.25
N PHE A 24 -2.11 -6.35 1.25
CA PHE A 24 -2.51 -6.24 2.65
C PHE A 24 -1.32 -5.84 3.50
N ARG A 25 -1.61 -5.23 4.64
CA ARG A 25 -0.61 -4.83 5.60
C ARG A 25 -0.89 -5.51 6.92
N LEU A 26 0.13 -6.16 7.47
CA LEU A 26 0.13 -6.59 8.85
C LEU A 26 0.69 -5.45 9.69
N GLN A 27 -0.08 -5.00 10.67
CA GLN A 27 0.34 -3.93 11.57
C GLN A 27 0.42 -4.45 13.00
N PRO A 28 1.46 -4.05 13.75
CA PRO A 28 1.54 -4.36 15.17
C PRO A 28 0.39 -3.69 15.92
N SER A 29 -0.30 -4.44 16.78
CA SER A 29 -1.31 -3.92 17.72
C SER A 29 -0.87 -4.27 19.14
N GLY A 30 -0.63 -3.26 19.97
CA GLY A 30 -0.11 -3.45 21.34
C GLY A 30 1.32 -3.99 21.44
N PHE A 31 2.08 -4.00 20.33
CA PHE A 31 3.44 -4.55 20.29
C PHE A 31 4.50 -3.57 20.84
N PHE A 32 4.32 -2.27 20.65
CA PHE A 32 5.22 -1.23 21.15
C PHE A 32 4.56 -0.42 22.26
N ALA A 33 5.34 0.04 23.24
CA ALA A 33 4.87 0.93 24.31
C ALA A 33 4.59 2.38 23.83
N GLY A 34 5.09 2.74 22.64
CA GLY A 34 4.91 4.04 22.00
C GLY A 34 5.19 3.95 20.49
N SER A 35 5.09 5.08 19.79
CA SER A 35 5.35 5.11 18.34
C SER A 35 6.78 4.64 18.02
N PRO A 36 6.97 3.61 17.19
CA PRO A 36 8.31 3.10 16.86
C PRO A 36 9.13 4.07 15.98
N ALA A 37 8.50 5.09 15.40
CA ALA A 37 9.16 6.05 14.51
C ALA A 37 9.40 7.43 15.17
N ILE A 38 9.29 7.52 16.50
CA ILE A 38 9.30 8.81 17.21
C ILE A 38 10.62 9.59 17.05
N ASP A 39 11.75 8.89 16.96
CA ASP A 39 13.09 9.49 16.85
C ASP A 39 13.59 9.59 15.40
N VAL A 40 12.73 9.29 14.41
CA VAL A 40 13.14 9.30 13.00
C VAL A 40 13.13 10.74 12.47
N PRO A 41 14.28 11.29 12.03
CA PRO A 41 14.32 12.65 11.48
C PRO A 41 13.58 12.72 10.13
N PRO A 42 13.00 13.89 9.79
CA PRO A 42 12.33 14.05 8.50
C PRO A 42 13.33 13.97 7.33
N PRO A 43 12.87 13.56 6.13
CA PRO A 43 13.73 13.57 4.95
C PRO A 43 14.20 14.99 4.62
N VAL A 44 15.46 15.12 4.20
CA VAL A 44 16.05 16.39 3.77
C VAL A 44 15.28 16.87 2.53
N SER A 45 14.80 18.11 2.54
CA SER A 45 14.09 18.69 1.39
C SER A 45 15.00 18.71 0.17
N LYS A 46 14.68 17.93 -0.85
CA LYS A 46 15.30 18.07 -2.17
C LYS A 46 14.54 19.16 -2.95
N CYS A 47 15.29 20.14 -3.45
CA CYS A 47 14.82 21.15 -4.39
C CYS A 47 14.42 20.52 -5.73
#